data_AF-A0A967YUL8-F1
#
_entry.id   AF-A0A967YUL8-F1
#
_cell.length_a   1.000
_cell.length_b   1.000
_cell.length_c   1.000
_cell.angle_alpha   90.00
_cell.angle_beta   90.00
_cell.angle_gamma   90.00
#
_symmetry.space_group_name_H-M   'P 1'
#
loop_
_entity.id
_entity.type
_entity.pdbx_description
1 polymer ?
#
loop_
_entity_poly.entity_id
_entity_poly.type
_entity_poly.pdbx_seq_one_letter_code
_entity_poly.pdbx_strand_id
1 'polypeptide(L)'
;FRVSNPAGADKVSVGQPFELSALVKKFGQAGISGPAKVTLNLGDSGITTEDSLTQTFSPDMAVIWNVKAPDTTTGLKNISASVTSIPNDENTNDLVEHNPQQLSRTLTIQTVDV
;
A
#
# COMPACT_ATOMS: atom_id res chain seq x y z
N PHE A 1 1.59 -5.08 -3.04
CA PHE A 1 1.61 -4.55 -1.67
C PHE A 1 2.34 -5.57 -0.80
N ARG A 2 3.39 -5.16 -0.10
CA ARG A 2 4.28 -6.04 0.69
C ARG A 2 5.10 -5.23 1.68
N VAL A 3 5.74 -5.88 2.64
CA VAL A 3 6.87 -5.30 3.38
C VAL A 3 8.07 -5.20 2.43
N SER A 4 8.63 -3.99 2.27
CA SER A 4 9.83 -3.75 1.45
C SER A 4 11.12 -3.77 2.26
N ASN A 5 11.05 -3.45 3.55
CA ASN A 5 12.21 -3.43 4.43
C ASN A 5 11.81 -3.78 5.88
N PRO A 6 12.27 -4.92 6.44
CA PRO A 6 12.99 -5.99 5.75
C PRO A 6 12.10 -6.67 4.68
N ALA A 7 12.66 -6.90 3.50
CA ALA A 7 11.89 -7.33 2.34
C ALA A 7 11.17 -8.68 2.56
N GLY A 8 9.87 -8.71 2.30
CA GLY A 8 9.06 -9.93 2.34
C GLY A 8 8.71 -10.45 3.72
N ALA A 9 9.00 -9.70 4.79
CA ALA A 9 8.65 -10.10 6.14
C ALA A 9 7.11 -10.22 6.30
N ASP A 10 6.69 -11.30 6.95
CA ASP A 10 5.33 -11.54 7.44
C ASP A 10 5.23 -11.41 8.97
N LYS A 11 6.37 -11.24 9.63
CA LYS A 11 6.54 -11.03 11.07
C LYS A 11 7.51 -9.90 11.33
N VAL A 12 7.19 -9.06 12.32
CA VAL A 12 8.03 -7.94 12.78
C VAL A 12 8.08 -7.92 14.30
N SER A 13 9.17 -7.42 14.88
CA SER A 13 9.32 -7.29 16.32
C SER A 13 8.42 -6.18 16.88
N VAL A 14 8.05 -6.29 18.15
CA VAL A 14 7.38 -5.20 18.88
C VAL A 14 8.17 -3.89 18.75
N GLY A 15 7.46 -2.79 18.48
CA GLY A 15 8.05 -1.46 18.32
C GLY A 15 9.00 -1.29 17.12
N GLN A 16 9.20 -2.32 16.28
CA GLN A 16 10.14 -2.27 15.17
C GLN A 16 9.65 -1.31 14.06
N PRO A 17 10.50 -0.40 13.57
CA PRO A 17 10.23 0.34 12.34
C PRO A 17 10.43 -0.56 11.11
N PHE A 18 9.54 -0.45 10.13
CA PHE A 18 9.62 -1.18 8.86
C PHE A 18 8.95 -0.39 7.72
N GLU A 19 9.17 -0.83 6.48
CA GLU A 19 8.60 -0.18 5.30
C GLU A 19 7.55 -1.07 4.62
N LEU A 20 6.43 -0.46 4.28
CA LEU A 20 5.42 -1.02 3.41
C LEU A 20 5.51 -0.41 2.02
N SER A 21 5.34 -1.22 0.98
CA SER A 21 5.39 -0.77 -0.40
C SER A 21 4.20 -1.25 -1.22
N ALA A 22 3.58 -0.33 -1.95
CA ALA A 22 2.59 -0.60 -2.98
C ALA A 22 3.13 -0.17 -4.36
N LEU A 23 3.02 -1.05 -5.35
CA LEU A 23 3.36 -0.77 -6.74
C LEU A 23 2.08 -0.89 -7.57
N VAL A 24 1.69 0.21 -8.21
CA VAL A 24 0.61 0.22 -9.20
C VAL A 24 1.25 0.10 -10.58
N LYS A 25 0.94 -0.98 -11.29
CA LYS A 25 1.44 -1.20 -12.64
C LYS A 25 0.46 -0.65 -13.65
N LYS A 26 0.98 0.01 -14.68
CA LYS A 26 0.20 0.35 -15.87
C LYS A 26 0.33 -0.78 -16.88
N PHE A 27 -0.79 -1.10 -17.53
CA PHE A 27 -0.83 -2.01 -18.66
C PHE A 27 -1.27 -1.19 -19.88
N GLY A 28 -0.51 -1.29 -20.98
CA GLY A 28 -0.73 -0.46 -22.17
C GLY A 28 0.25 0.73 -22.29
N GLN A 29 0.15 1.46 -23.39
CA GLN A 29 1.11 2.51 -23.76
C GLN A 29 0.60 3.93 -23.46
N ALA A 30 -0.71 4.16 -23.54
CA ALA A 30 -1.35 5.48 -23.37
C ALA A 30 -1.01 6.13 -22.02
N GLY A 31 -0.65 7.41 -21.99
CA GLY A 31 -0.40 8.14 -20.73
C GLY A 31 -1.61 8.15 -19.80
N ILE A 32 -1.39 8.63 -18.57
CA ILE A 32 -2.48 8.87 -17.62
C ILE A 32 -2.54 10.36 -17.26
N SER A 33 -3.73 10.86 -16.99
CA SER A 33 -3.94 12.24 -16.53
C SER A 33 -4.88 12.27 -15.31
N GLY A 34 -4.88 13.39 -14.58
CA GLY A 34 -5.71 13.56 -13.40
C GLY A 34 -5.18 12.88 -12.12
N PRO A 35 -6.00 12.83 -11.05
CA PRO A 35 -5.56 12.39 -9.74
C PRO A 35 -5.40 10.85 -9.66
N ALA A 36 -4.22 10.40 -9.25
CA ALA A 36 -3.89 9.00 -9.01
C ALA A 36 -3.51 8.81 -7.54
N LYS A 37 -4.35 8.14 -6.74
CA LYS A 37 -4.14 8.00 -5.29
C LYS A 37 -4.25 6.57 -4.82
N VAL A 38 -3.37 6.20 -3.89
CA VAL A 38 -3.41 4.95 -3.13
C VAL A 38 -3.55 5.27 -1.65
N THR A 39 -4.41 4.52 -0.98
CA THR A 39 -4.69 4.65 0.45
C THR A 39 -4.30 3.37 1.17
N LEU A 40 -3.47 3.52 2.19
CA LEU A 40 -3.14 2.48 3.17
C LEU A 40 -4.21 2.45 4.27
N ASN A 41 -4.69 1.26 4.58
CA ASN A 41 -5.55 0.97 5.71
C ASN A 41 -4.80 0.01 6.65
N LEU A 42 -4.50 0.49 7.86
CA LEU A 42 -3.79 -0.26 8.89
C LEU A 42 -4.73 -1.15 9.74
N GLY A 43 -6.04 -1.08 9.54
CA GLY A 43 -7.02 -1.89 10.25
C GLY A 43 -6.90 -1.77 11.77
N ASP A 44 -7.10 -2.88 12.47
CA ASP A 44 -6.91 -3.03 13.92
C ASP A 44 -5.51 -3.59 14.27
N SER A 45 -4.53 -3.41 13.39
CA SER A 45 -3.19 -4.01 13.56
C SER A 45 -2.37 -3.38 14.69
N GLY A 46 -2.71 -2.16 15.11
CA GLY A 46 -1.90 -1.37 16.04
C GLY A 46 -0.62 -0.78 15.43
N ILE A 47 -0.37 -1.02 14.14
CA ILE A 47 0.72 -0.37 13.39
C ILE A 47 0.43 1.13 13.30
N THR A 48 1.47 1.95 13.44
CA THR A 48 1.38 3.41 13.33
C THR A 48 2.32 3.94 12.25
N THR A 49 2.07 5.15 11.78
CA THR A 49 2.90 5.86 10.80
C THR A 49 2.72 7.35 10.96
N GLU A 50 3.77 8.11 10.66
CA GLU A 50 3.72 9.57 10.52
C GLU A 50 3.42 9.98 9.06
N ASP A 51 3.56 9.05 8.11
CA ASP A 51 3.27 9.31 6.71
C ASP A 51 1.76 9.45 6.47
N SER A 52 1.39 10.22 5.45
CA SER A 52 0.00 10.27 5.01
C SER A 52 -0.45 8.89 4.54
N LEU A 53 -1.56 8.39 5.11
CA LEU A 53 -2.18 7.14 4.68
C LEU A 53 -2.61 7.17 3.22
N THR A 54 -2.98 8.34 2.70
CA THR A 54 -3.29 8.52 1.27
C THR A 54 -2.15 9.26 0.60
N GLN A 55 -1.55 8.63 -0.40
CA GLN A 55 -0.47 9.21 -1.20
C GLN A 55 -0.81 9.19 -2.69
N THR A 56 -0.24 10.14 -3.42
CA THR A 56 -0.27 10.11 -4.89
C THR A 56 0.67 9.01 -5.38
N PHE A 57 0.31 8.31 -6.44
CA PHE A 57 1.21 7.37 -7.11
C PHE A 57 1.44 7.79 -8.57
N SER A 58 2.60 7.42 -9.08
CA SER A 58 2.84 7.34 -10.52
C SER A 58 2.94 5.87 -10.90
N PRO A 59 2.38 5.45 -12.05
CA PRO A 59 2.51 4.06 -12.48
C PRO A 59 3.96 3.62 -12.55
N ASP A 60 4.18 2.35 -12.23
CA ASP A 60 5.48 1.69 -12.21
C ASP A 60 6.50 2.25 -11.21
N MET A 61 6.09 3.22 -10.37
CA MET A 61 6.82 3.68 -9.20
C MET A 61 6.18 3.18 -7.91
N ALA A 62 7.01 2.76 -6.97
CA ALA A 62 6.55 2.29 -5.67
C ALA A 62 6.18 3.47 -4.77
N VAL A 63 5.02 3.39 -4.12
CA VAL A 63 4.66 4.21 -2.97
C VAL A 63 5.14 3.49 -1.71
N ILE A 64 5.79 4.23 -0.82
CA ILE A 64 6.39 3.69 0.41
C ILE A 64 5.76 4.40 1.61
N TRP A 65 5.46 3.60 2.64
CA TRP A 65 5.11 4.09 3.97
C TRP A 65 6.11 3.56 4.98
N ASN A 66 6.69 4.46 5.76
CA ASN A 66 7.49 4.15 6.94
C ASN A 66 6.53 3.96 8.11
N VAL A 67 6.53 2.76 8.68
CA VAL A 67 5.56 2.39 9.71
C VAL A 67 6.29 1.78 10.91
N LYS A 68 5.62 1.76 12.06
CA LYS A 68 6.13 1.17 13.30
C LYS A 68 5.15 0.13 13.81
N ALA A 69 5.67 -1.06 14.15
CA ALA A 69 4.89 -2.10 14.80
C ALA A 69 4.41 -1.64 16.20
N PRO A 70 3.28 -2.16 16.71
CA PRO A 70 2.84 -1.89 18.07
C PRO A 70 3.86 -2.36 19.11
N ASP A 71 3.84 -1.76 20.30
CA ASP A 71 4.73 -2.13 21.42
C ASP A 71 4.23 -3.38 22.18
N THR A 72 3.30 -4.14 21.60
CA THR A 72 2.73 -5.38 22.15
C THR A 72 2.62 -6.44 21.06
N THR A 73 2.66 -7.71 21.46
CA THR A 73 2.48 -8.82 20.52
C THR A 73 1.05 -8.85 19.99
N THR A 74 0.90 -9.29 18.74
CA THR A 74 -0.38 -9.40 18.08
C THR A 74 -0.56 -10.79 17.47
N GLY A 75 -1.82 -11.19 17.25
CA GLY A 75 -2.12 -12.27 16.33
C GLY A 75 -1.87 -11.87 14.87
N LEU A 76 -2.28 -12.70 13.92
CA LEU A 76 -2.30 -12.30 12.51
C LEU A 76 -3.29 -11.14 12.32
N LYS A 77 -2.79 -10.04 11.74
CA LYS A 77 -3.55 -8.83 11.45
C LYS A 77 -3.52 -8.53 9.95
N ASN A 78 -4.64 -8.04 9.44
CA ASN A 78 -4.76 -7.69 8.03
C ASN A 78 -4.64 -6.18 7.86
N ILE A 79 -3.76 -5.78 6.95
CA ILE A 79 -3.65 -4.41 6.46
C ILE A 79 -3.80 -4.42 4.95
N SER A 80 -4.21 -3.31 4.35
CA SER A 80 -4.45 -3.26 2.91
C SER A 80 -4.04 -1.94 2.28
N ALA A 81 -3.59 -1.98 1.03
CA ALA A 81 -3.45 -0.80 0.19
C ALA A 81 -4.47 -0.87 -0.95
N SER A 82 -5.16 0.25 -1.20
CA SER A 82 -6.21 0.35 -2.21
C SER A 82 -6.03 1.59 -3.07
N VAL A 83 -6.18 1.47 -4.38
CA VAL A 83 -6.30 2.62 -5.29
C VAL A 83 -7.67 3.26 -5.05
N THR A 84 -7.67 4.51 -4.59
CA THR A 84 -8.89 5.26 -4.23
C THR A 84 -9.22 6.38 -5.20
N SER A 85 -8.26 6.78 -6.03
CA SER A 85 -8.48 7.67 -7.17
C SER A 85 -7.87 7.04 -8.41
N ILE A 86 -8.72 6.72 -9.37
CA ILE A 86 -8.35 6.13 -10.66
C ILE A 86 -8.11 7.30 -11.62
N PRO A 87 -6.94 7.37 -12.28
CA PRO A 87 -6.67 8.42 -13.25
C PRO A 87 -7.45 8.22 -14.55
N ASN A 88 -7.41 9.23 -15.41
CA ASN A 88 -7.97 9.16 -16.75
C ASN A 88 -6.91 8.63 -17.74
N ASP A 89 -7.36 7.95 -18.79
CA ASP A 89 -6.59 7.65 -19.98
C ASP A 89 -6.34 8.94 -20.76
N GLU A 90 -5.10 9.19 -21.15
CA GLU A 90 -4.70 10.46 -21.78
C GLU A 90 -5.30 10.66 -23.19
N ASN A 91 -5.57 9.58 -23.93
CA ASN A 91 -6.06 9.69 -25.30
C ASN A 91 -7.57 9.97 -25.35
N THR A 92 -8.33 9.43 -24.40
CA THR A 92 -9.80 9.49 -24.37
C THR A 92 -10.32 10.49 -23.34
N ASN A 93 -9.53 10.79 -22.30
CA ASN A 93 -9.92 11.53 -21.11
C ASN A 93 -11.03 10.86 -20.28
N ASP A 94 -11.33 9.59 -20.55
CA ASP A 94 -12.17 8.73 -19.71
C ASP A 94 -11.32 8.03 -18.64
N LEU A 95 -11.94 7.41 -17.63
CA LEU A 95 -11.20 6.62 -16.64
C LEU A 95 -10.39 5.51 -17.31
N VAL A 96 -9.17 5.27 -16.82
CA VAL A 96 -8.38 4.14 -17.32
C VAL A 96 -9.13 2.82 -17.14
N GLU A 97 -9.06 1.96 -18.15
CA GLU A 97 -9.53 0.59 -18.02
C GLU A 97 -8.80 -0.09 -16.85
N HIS A 98 -9.55 -0.69 -15.95
CA HIS A 98 -9.02 -1.31 -14.74
C HIS A 98 -9.84 -2.53 -14.37
N ASN A 99 -9.21 -3.45 -13.64
CA ASN A 99 -9.91 -4.54 -12.99
C ASN A 99 -10.23 -4.15 -11.54
N PRO A 100 -11.51 -3.99 -11.15
CA PRO A 100 -11.90 -3.62 -9.79
C PRO A 100 -11.36 -4.58 -8.72
N GLN A 101 -11.19 -5.86 -9.06
CA GLN A 101 -10.66 -6.87 -8.13
C GLN A 101 -9.15 -6.70 -7.85
N GLN A 102 -8.45 -5.89 -8.64
CA GLN A 102 -7.01 -5.65 -8.49
C GLN A 102 -6.68 -4.31 -7.83
N LEU A 103 -7.69 -3.46 -7.57
CA LEU A 103 -7.49 -2.15 -6.97
C LEU A 103 -7.12 -2.22 -5.49
N SER A 104 -7.36 -3.36 -4.82
CA SER A 104 -6.99 -3.55 -3.43
C SER A 104 -6.13 -4.79 -3.23
N ARG A 105 -5.17 -4.70 -2.33
CA ARG A 105 -4.33 -5.82 -1.90
C ARG A 105 -4.21 -5.84 -0.39
N THR A 106 -4.47 -7.00 0.19
CA THR A 106 -4.29 -7.28 1.61
C THR A 106 -2.94 -7.93 1.86
N LEU A 107 -2.31 -7.55 2.96
CA LEU A 107 -1.15 -8.19 3.56
C LEU A 107 -1.54 -8.62 4.96
N THR A 108 -1.24 -9.87 5.31
CA THR A 108 -1.35 -10.36 6.69
C THR A 108 0.02 -10.27 7.34
N ILE A 109 0.09 -9.68 8.52
CA ILE A 109 1.33 -9.46 9.29
C ILE A 109 1.09 -9.79 10.76
N GLN A 110 2.14 -10.23 11.44
CA GLN A 110 2.13 -10.50 12.87
C GLN A 110 3.21 -9.71 13.60
N THR A 111 2.90 -9.16 14.76
CA THR A 111 3.90 -8.57 15.67
C THR A 111 4.26 -9.56 16.76
N VAL A 112 5.55 -9.85 16.89
CA VAL A 112 6.10 -10.84 17.83
C VAL A 112 7.13 -10.20 18.76
N ASP A 113 7.30 -10.76 19.95
CA ASP A 113 8.36 -10.38 20.88
C ASP A 113 9.53 -11.33 20.62
N VAL A 114 10.65 -10.79 20.13
CA VAL A 114 11.84 -11.55 19.67
C VAL A 114 13.11 -10.99 20.27
#